data_AF-A0AAV0C384-F1
#
_entry.id   AF-A0AAV0C384-F1
#
_cell.length_a   1.000
_cell.length_b   1.000
_cell.length_c   1.000
_cell.angle_alpha   90.00
_cell.angle_beta   90.00
_cell.angle_gamma   90.00
#
_symmetry.space_group_name_H-M   'P 1'
#
loop_
_entity.id
_entity.type
_entity.pdbx_description
1 polymer ?
#
loop_
_entity_poly.entity_id
_entity_poly.type
_entity_poly.pdbx_seq_one_letter_code
_entity_poly.pdbx_strand_id
1 'polypeptide(L)'
;MDLGFTAMNELLKLAEIGEPLWHRSVDGNGEALNIEEYDRTFRCCIGMRPPNFITEASRTTGTVLLNSMAIVETLMDANRWAEMFTGIVGRASVIDVISSNPSGSRDGSLQLMHAELQILSPLAPLHNVKFLRFCKHHAEGVWAIVDVSVDGSQPHEFQSCRMLPS
;
A
#
# COMPACT_ATOMS: atom_id res chain seq x y z
N MET A 1 -12.64 9.30 6.87
CA MET A 1 -12.03 8.51 7.96
C MET A 1 -12.19 7.01 7.72
N ASP A 2 -13.25 6.56 7.02
CA ASP A 2 -13.50 5.13 6.75
C ASP A 2 -12.51 4.44 5.79
N LEU A 3 -11.91 5.18 4.84
CA LEU A 3 -11.08 4.56 3.79
C LEU A 3 -9.83 3.85 4.34
N GLY A 4 -9.04 4.50 5.20
CA GLY A 4 -7.84 3.89 5.78
C GLY A 4 -8.16 2.65 6.64
N PHE A 5 -9.24 2.71 7.42
CA PHE A 5 -9.69 1.55 8.21
C PHE A 5 -10.20 0.40 7.33
N THR A 6 -10.92 0.72 6.26
CA THR A 6 -11.42 -0.27 5.29
C THR A 6 -10.24 -0.94 4.58
N ALA A 7 -9.27 -0.15 4.11
CA ALA A 7 -8.05 -0.64 3.48
C ALA A 7 -7.25 -1.55 4.43
N MET A 8 -7.11 -1.19 5.71
CA MET A 8 -6.43 -2.02 6.70
C MET A 8 -7.11 -3.37 6.90
N ASN A 9 -8.44 -3.39 7.03
CA ASN A 9 -9.17 -4.65 7.18
C ASN A 9 -9.06 -5.53 5.94
N GLU A 10 -9.00 -4.92 4.76
CA GLU A 10 -8.77 -5.60 3.50
C GLU A 10 -7.34 -6.18 3.42
N LEU A 11 -6.31 -5.40 3.74
CA LEU A 11 -4.92 -5.85 3.78
C LEU A 11 -4.71 -7.04 4.72
N LEU A 12 -5.28 -6.98 5.94
CA LEU A 12 -5.17 -8.08 6.90
C LEU A 12 -5.78 -9.38 6.35
N LYS A 13 -6.94 -9.30 5.68
CA LYS A 13 -7.53 -10.46 5.00
C LYS A 13 -6.69 -10.95 3.83
N LEU A 14 -6.14 -10.05 3.02
CA LEU A 14 -5.24 -10.40 1.91
C LEU A 14 -3.99 -11.13 2.40
N ALA A 15 -3.47 -10.77 3.57
CA ALA A 15 -2.32 -11.41 4.20
C ALA A 15 -2.65 -12.82 4.74
N GLU A 16 -3.86 -13.03 5.25
CA GLU A 16 -4.27 -14.31 5.87
C GLU A 16 -4.76 -15.36 4.86
N ILE A 17 -5.42 -14.95 3.78
CA ILE A 17 -5.97 -15.88 2.79
C ILE A 17 -4.83 -16.44 1.91
N GLY A 18 -4.83 -17.76 1.68
CA GLY A 18 -3.89 -18.46 0.78
C GLY A 18 -4.51 -18.76 -0.58
N GLU A 19 -4.35 -19.99 -1.07
CA GLU A 19 -5.08 -20.47 -2.25
C GLU A 19 -6.60 -20.56 -1.97
N PRO A 20 -7.49 -20.26 -2.93
CA PRO A 20 -7.21 -19.97 -4.35
C PRO A 20 -6.96 -18.49 -4.66
N LEU A 21 -6.99 -17.61 -3.65
CA LEU A 21 -6.83 -16.17 -3.83
C LEU A 21 -5.43 -15.82 -4.33
N TRP A 22 -4.42 -16.43 -3.73
CA TRP A 22 -3.04 -16.31 -4.14
C TRP A 22 -2.59 -17.60 -4.80
N HIS A 23 -1.85 -17.50 -5.90
CA HIS A 23 -1.22 -18.64 -6.54
C HIS A 23 0.23 -18.31 -6.85
N ARG A 24 1.08 -19.33 -6.97
CA ARG A 24 2.47 -19.10 -7.37
C ARG A 24 2.54 -18.35 -8.70
N SER A 25 3.40 -17.33 -8.74
CA SER A 25 3.68 -16.59 -9.96
C SER A 25 4.38 -17.48 -10.99
N VAL A 26 4.17 -17.17 -12.28
CA VAL A 26 4.74 -17.92 -13.41
C VAL A 26 6.26 -17.83 -13.46
N ASP A 27 6.83 -16.71 -13.00
CA ASP A 27 8.27 -16.49 -12.89
C ASP A 27 8.90 -17.11 -11.64
N GLY A 28 8.09 -17.73 -10.77
CA GLY A 28 8.51 -18.36 -9.53
C GLY A 28 8.88 -17.37 -8.41
N ASN A 29 8.75 -16.06 -8.62
CA ASN A 29 9.16 -15.04 -7.67
C ASN A 29 7.95 -14.48 -6.90
N GLY A 30 7.46 -15.26 -5.93
CA GLY A 30 6.33 -14.89 -5.09
C GLY A 30 4.98 -15.39 -5.60
N GLU A 31 3.92 -14.73 -5.16
CA GLU A 31 2.54 -15.09 -5.48
C GLU A 31 1.86 -13.98 -6.27
N ALA A 32 1.00 -14.37 -7.20
CA ALA A 32 0.13 -13.47 -7.95
C ALA A 32 -1.32 -13.61 -7.46
N LEU A 33 -2.05 -12.50 -7.54
CA LEU A 33 -3.45 -12.45 -7.11
C LEU A 33 -4.38 -12.98 -8.20
N ASN A 34 -5.26 -13.90 -7.83
CA ASN A 34 -6.40 -14.28 -8.65
C ASN A 34 -7.48 -13.18 -8.56
N ILE A 35 -7.62 -12.40 -9.63
CA ILE A 35 -8.54 -11.25 -9.67
C ILE A 35 -10.00 -11.68 -9.56
N GLU A 36 -10.39 -12.83 -10.11
CA GLU A 36 -11.78 -13.31 -10.01
C GLU A 36 -12.14 -13.69 -8.57
N GLU A 37 -11.22 -14.37 -7.88
CA GLU A 37 -11.39 -14.73 -6.46
C GLU A 37 -11.37 -13.49 -5.56
N TYR A 38 -10.53 -12.51 -5.90
CA TYR A 38 -10.52 -11.22 -5.23
C TYR A 38 -11.86 -10.49 -5.40
N ASP A 39 -12.36 -10.33 -6.62
CA ASP A 39 -13.62 -9.64 -6.91
C ASP A 39 -14.84 -10.33 -6.27
N ARG A 40 -14.77 -11.66 -6.06
CA ARG A 40 -15.79 -12.43 -5.34
C ARG A 40 -15.74 -12.22 -3.81
N THR A 41 -14.54 -12.03 -3.27
CA THR A 41 -14.29 -11.99 -1.82
C THR A 41 -14.37 -10.58 -1.24
N PHE A 42 -13.90 -9.60 -2.01
CA PHE A 42 -13.71 -8.23 -1.55
C PHE A 42 -14.70 -7.28 -2.21
N ARG A 43 -15.16 -6.29 -1.45
CA ARG A 43 -15.87 -5.14 -2.00
C ARG A 43 -14.84 -4.03 -2.18
N CYS A 44 -14.55 -3.64 -3.42
CA CYS A 44 -13.55 -2.62 -3.72
C CYS A 44 -13.78 -1.35 -2.89
N CYS A 45 -12.79 -0.99 -2.06
CA CYS A 45 -12.89 0.15 -1.15
C CYS A 45 -12.84 1.51 -1.87
N ILE A 46 -12.40 1.55 -3.14
CA ILE A 46 -12.22 2.76 -3.97
C ILE A 46 -13.30 2.86 -5.07
N GLY A 47 -14.37 2.07 -4.98
CA GLY A 47 -15.48 2.10 -5.94
C GLY A 47 -15.21 1.32 -7.23
N MET A 48 -16.01 1.57 -8.27
CA MET A 48 -15.96 0.77 -9.50
C MET A 48 -14.65 0.97 -10.27
N ARG A 49 -14.11 -0.13 -10.79
CA ARG A 49 -12.97 -0.15 -11.71
C ARG A 49 -13.41 0.43 -13.07
N PRO A 50 -12.68 1.42 -13.64
CA PRO A 50 -12.98 1.93 -14.98
C PRO A 50 -12.86 0.84 -16.05
N PRO A 51 -13.56 0.96 -17.18
CA PRO A 51 -13.38 0.05 -18.30
C PRO A 51 -11.92 0.07 -18.79
N ASN A 52 -11.38 -1.10 -19.12
CA ASN A 52 -10.00 -1.33 -19.58
C ASN A 52 -8.89 -1.11 -18.53
N PHE A 53 -9.23 -0.96 -17.25
CA PHE A 53 -8.23 -0.90 -16.19
C PHE A 53 -7.66 -2.30 -15.94
N ILE A 54 -6.34 -2.45 -16.10
CA ILE A 54 -5.63 -3.68 -15.77
C ILE A 54 -5.33 -3.66 -14.27
N THR A 55 -5.58 -4.76 -13.58
CA THR A 55 -5.21 -4.91 -12.17
C THR A 55 -4.23 -6.04 -12.02
N GLU A 56 -3.13 -5.73 -11.36
CA GLU A 56 -2.10 -6.65 -10.96
C GLU A 56 -1.85 -6.50 -9.47
N ALA A 57 -1.50 -7.59 -8.81
CA ALA A 57 -1.05 -7.59 -7.44
C ALA A 57 -0.13 -8.79 -7.23
N SER A 58 0.91 -8.56 -6.42
CA SER A 58 1.87 -9.58 -6.04
C SER A 58 2.04 -9.60 -4.53
N ARG A 59 2.40 -10.77 -3.99
CA ARG A 59 2.72 -10.95 -2.58
C ARG A 59 4.08 -11.63 -2.46
N THR A 60 4.89 -11.08 -1.56
CA THR A 60 6.20 -11.63 -1.21
C THR A 60 6.37 -11.63 0.31
N THR A 61 7.20 -12.53 0.81
CA THR A 61 7.55 -12.62 2.22
C THR A 61 9.06 -12.84 2.33
N GLY A 62 9.69 -12.10 3.23
CA GLY A 62 11.13 -12.15 3.44
C GLY A 62 11.48 -11.95 4.90
N THR A 63 12.67 -12.41 5.27
CA THR A 63 13.26 -12.13 6.59
C THR A 63 14.25 -10.99 6.47
N VAL A 64 14.27 -10.10 7.46
CA VAL A 64 15.17 -8.96 7.51
C VAL A 64 15.84 -8.89 8.88
N LEU A 65 17.01 -8.25 8.94
CA LEU A 65 17.79 -8.11 10.18
C LEU A 65 17.25 -7.03 11.14
N LEU A 66 16.33 -6.19 10.66
CA LEU A 66 15.74 -5.11 11.44
C LEU A 66 14.59 -5.64 12.31
N ASN A 67 14.45 -5.08 13.52
CA ASN A 67 13.27 -5.36 14.34
C ASN A 67 12.03 -4.64 13.78
N SER A 68 10.84 -5.10 14.19
CA SER A 68 9.57 -4.59 13.68
C SER A 68 9.40 -3.08 13.88
N MET A 69 9.78 -2.54 15.03
CA MET A 69 9.66 -1.10 15.30
C MET A 69 10.58 -0.27 14.39
N ALA A 70 11.81 -0.71 14.16
CA ALA A 70 12.76 -0.02 13.29
C ALA A 70 12.26 0.03 11.83
N ILE A 71 11.60 -1.04 11.37
CA ILE A 71 10.95 -1.09 10.06
C ILE A 71 9.80 -0.10 10.01
N VAL A 72 8.91 -0.14 11.01
CA VAL A 72 7.75 0.77 11.10
C VAL A 72 8.19 2.23 11.11
N GLU A 73 9.17 2.60 11.95
CA GLU A 73 9.70 3.97 12.00
C GLU A 73 10.35 4.39 10.68
N THR A 74 10.96 3.46 9.96
CA THR A 74 11.54 3.77 8.64
C THR A 74 10.45 3.97 7.59
N LEU A 75 9.42 3.12 7.58
CA LEU A 75 8.33 3.21 6.61
C LEU A 75 7.40 4.40 6.88
N MET A 76 7.22 4.81 8.15
CA MET A 76 6.36 5.94 8.53
C MET A 76 7.05 7.31 8.45
N ASP A 77 8.35 7.35 8.19
CA ASP A 77 9.11 8.58 7.96
C ASP A 77 9.39 8.73 6.46
N ALA A 78 8.91 9.80 5.84
CA ALA A 78 9.01 9.98 4.40
C ALA A 78 10.47 10.01 3.89
N ASN A 79 11.38 10.62 4.65
CA ASN A 79 12.78 10.71 4.25
C ASN A 79 13.46 9.35 4.37
N ARG A 80 13.28 8.67 5.50
CA ARG A 80 13.87 7.35 5.73
C ARG A 80 13.31 6.29 4.77
N TRP A 81 12.02 6.39 4.43
CA TRP A 81 11.42 5.52 3.43
C TRP A 81 12.05 5.74 2.04
N ALA A 82 12.22 6.99 1.61
CA ALA A 82 12.89 7.30 0.34
C ALA A 82 14.37 6.83 0.32
N GLU A 83 15.09 7.03 1.43
CA GLU A 83 16.47 6.55 1.60
C GLU A 83 16.60 5.03 1.59
N MET A 84 15.60 4.31 2.13
CA MET A 84 15.59 2.85 2.14
C MET A 84 15.31 2.27 0.75
N PHE A 85 14.52 2.95 -0.08
CA PHE A 85 14.04 2.45 -1.39
C PHE A 85 14.47 3.34 -2.56
N THR A 86 15.71 3.81 -2.60
CA THR A 86 16.21 4.79 -3.60
C THR A 86 16.01 4.39 -5.07
N GLY A 87 15.93 3.09 -5.38
CA GLY A 87 15.68 2.59 -6.74
C GLY A 87 14.20 2.62 -7.17
N ILE A 88 13.28 2.87 -6.23
CA ILE A 88 11.83 2.83 -6.44
C ILE A 88 11.21 4.18 -6.04
N VAL A 89 11.62 4.76 -4.92
CA VAL A 89 11.09 6.02 -4.38
C VAL A 89 12.09 7.13 -4.69
N GLY A 90 11.73 8.01 -5.62
CA GLY A 90 12.53 9.19 -5.97
C GLY A 90 12.40 10.32 -4.95
N ARG A 91 11.16 10.65 -4.57
CA ARG A 91 10.83 11.63 -3.53
C ARG A 91 9.60 11.18 -2.74
N ALA A 92 9.53 11.55 -1.46
CA ALA A 92 8.35 11.33 -0.64
C ALA A 92 8.16 12.49 0.33
N SER A 93 6.90 12.79 0.67
CA SER A 93 6.56 13.82 1.66
C SER A 93 5.23 13.51 2.32
N VAL A 94 5.12 13.80 3.62
CA VAL A 94 3.83 13.85 4.32
C VAL A 94 3.14 15.17 3.95
N ILE A 95 1.98 15.08 3.31
CA ILE A 95 1.13 16.25 3.02
C ILE A 95 0.40 16.67 4.30
N ASP A 96 -0.18 15.71 5.02
CA ASP A 96 -0.95 15.96 6.23
C ASP A 96 -0.90 14.77 7.20
N VAL A 97 -1.04 15.05 8.49
CA VAL A 97 -1.13 14.06 9.57
C VAL A 97 -2.57 14.04 10.08
N ILE A 98 -3.35 13.07 9.61
CA ILE A 98 -4.79 12.97 9.89
C ILE A 98 -5.04 12.39 11.29
N SER A 99 -4.20 11.44 11.70
CA SER A 99 -4.26 10.82 13.04
C SER A 99 -2.85 10.53 13.55
N SER A 100 -2.60 10.87 14.81
CA SER A 100 -1.35 10.56 15.50
C SER A 100 -1.62 10.22 16.97
N ASN A 101 -0.76 9.40 17.55
CA ASN A 101 -0.87 9.02 18.96
C ASN A 101 -0.04 9.99 19.83
N PRO A 102 -0.61 10.59 20.89
CA PRO A 102 0.12 11.50 21.78
C PRO A 102 1.34 10.86 22.47
N SER A 103 1.35 9.53 22.61
CA SER A 103 2.49 8.79 23.18
C SER A 103 3.70 8.70 22.24
N GLY A 104 3.57 9.15 20.99
CA GLY A 104 4.57 8.95 19.95
C GLY A 104 4.51 7.56 19.29
N SER A 105 3.63 6.66 19.75
CA SER A 105 3.37 5.39 19.10
C SER A 105 2.85 5.57 17.66
N ARG A 106 3.26 4.69 16.75
CA ARG A 106 2.73 4.64 15.37
C ARG A 106 1.40 3.91 15.27
N ASP A 107 0.92 3.32 16.37
CA ASP A 107 -0.36 2.62 16.39
C ASP A 107 -1.53 3.59 16.19
N GLY A 108 -2.32 3.35 15.14
CA GLY A 108 -3.44 4.19 14.74
C GLY A 108 -3.02 5.45 13.98
N SER A 109 -1.76 5.57 13.56
CA SER A 109 -1.28 6.75 12.83
C SER A 109 -1.73 6.72 11.37
N LEU A 110 -2.34 7.81 10.91
CA LEU A 110 -2.84 7.99 9.55
C LEU A 110 -2.24 9.26 8.95
N GLN A 111 -1.56 9.12 7.80
CA GLN A 111 -0.93 10.21 7.08
C GLN A 111 -1.47 10.29 5.64
N LEU A 112 -1.63 11.50 5.12
CA LEU A 112 -1.76 11.73 3.69
C LEU A 112 -0.36 11.92 3.12
N MET A 113 0.03 11.06 2.19
CA MET A 113 1.37 11.00 1.61
C MET A 113 1.34 11.42 0.14
N HIS A 114 2.46 11.98 -0.30
CA HIS A 114 2.82 12.12 -1.70
C HIS A 114 4.13 11.39 -1.95
N ALA A 115 4.22 10.65 -3.06
CA ALA A 115 5.46 10.04 -3.50
C ALA A 115 5.64 10.12 -5.00
N GLU A 116 6.89 10.21 -5.40
CA GLU A 116 7.34 10.04 -6.77
C GLU A 116 8.00 8.68 -6.92
N LEU A 117 7.36 7.81 -7.70
CA LEU A 117 7.81 6.45 -7.93
C LEU A 117 8.52 6.33 -9.27
N GLN A 118 9.70 5.73 -9.24
CA GLN A 118 10.48 5.33 -10.39
C GLN A 118 10.08 3.91 -10.78
N ILE A 119 9.56 3.77 -12.01
CA ILE A 119 9.40 2.45 -12.62
C ILE A 119 10.69 2.14 -13.36
N LEU A 120 11.17 0.90 -13.28
CA LEU A 120 12.35 0.41 -14.01
C LEU A 120 12.08 0.25 -15.52
N SER A 121 11.34 1.18 -16.12
CA SER A 121 11.10 1.30 -17.55
C SER A 121 11.58 2.68 -18.02
N PRO A 122 12.60 2.75 -18.90
CA PRO A 122 13.15 4.02 -19.40
C PRO A 122 12.13 4.90 -20.14
N LEU A 123 10.99 4.33 -20.54
CA LEU A 123 9.95 4.98 -21.33
C LEU A 123 8.73 5.36 -20.49
N ALA A 124 8.67 4.94 -19.22
CA ALA A 124 7.57 5.30 -18.33
C ALA A 124 7.86 6.65 -17.66
N PRO A 125 6.92 7.61 -17.68
CA PRO A 125 7.07 8.85 -16.91
C PRO A 125 7.13 8.54 -15.41
N LEU A 126 7.74 9.43 -14.63
CA LEU A 126 7.77 9.31 -13.17
C LEU A 126 6.33 9.38 -12.62
N HIS A 127 5.94 8.40 -11.81
CA HIS A 127 4.57 8.30 -11.31
C HIS A 127 4.43 9.06 -10.00
N ASN A 128 3.68 10.16 -10.04
CA ASN A 128 3.31 10.91 -8.84
C ASN A 128 2.04 10.27 -8.25
N VAL A 129 2.10 9.86 -6.98
CA VAL A 129 0.99 9.20 -6.30
C VAL A 129 0.64 9.93 -5.00
N LYS A 130 -0.66 10.08 -4.74
CA LYS A 130 -1.18 10.52 -3.45
C LYS A 130 -1.95 9.38 -2.80
N PHE A 131 -1.63 9.08 -1.55
CA PHE A 131 -2.22 7.95 -0.85
C PHE A 131 -2.32 8.21 0.65
N LEU A 132 -3.26 7.52 1.29
CA LEU A 132 -3.29 7.40 2.75
C LEU A 132 -2.35 6.28 3.16
N ARG A 133 -1.47 6.55 4.11
CA ARG A 133 -0.67 5.54 4.82
C ARG A 133 -1.23 5.36 6.23
N PHE A 134 -1.75 4.17 6.53
CA PHE A 134 -2.30 3.86 7.85
C PHE A 134 -1.49 2.76 8.53
N CYS A 135 -1.01 3.05 9.74
CA CYS A 135 -0.20 2.13 10.54
C CYS A 135 -0.98 1.65 11.77
N LYS A 136 -0.93 0.34 12.02
CA LYS A 136 -1.61 -0.30 13.15
C LYS A 136 -0.74 -1.39 13.77
N HIS A 137 -0.68 -1.39 15.10
CA HIS A 137 -0.13 -2.49 15.85
C HIS A 137 -1.21 -3.58 15.96
N HIS A 138 -0.98 -4.73 15.34
CA HIS A 138 -1.98 -5.79 15.26
C HIS A 138 -1.86 -6.76 16.44
N ALA A 139 -0.64 -7.16 16.78
CA ALA A 139 -0.31 -8.05 17.89
C ALA A 139 1.16 -7.84 18.29
N GLU A 140 1.61 -8.48 19.37
CA GLU A 140 3.01 -8.39 19.81
C GLU A 140 3.98 -8.74 18.68
N GLY A 141 4.83 -7.77 18.31
CA GLY A 141 5.79 -7.93 17.22
C GLY A 141 5.20 -7.83 15.80
N VAL A 142 3.88 -7.72 15.67
CA VAL A 142 3.16 -7.69 14.38
C VAL A 142 2.57 -6.30 14.13
N TRP A 143 3.05 -5.68 13.05
CA TRP A 143 2.59 -4.38 12.59
C TRP A 143 2.07 -4.50 11.16
N ALA A 144 1.02 -3.74 10.86
CA ALA A 144 0.50 -3.59 9.52
C ALA A 144 0.57 -2.12 9.12
N ILE A 145 1.08 -1.87 7.92
CA ILE A 145 1.05 -0.57 7.27
C ILE A 145 0.37 -0.78 5.93
N VAL A 146 -0.66 0.00 5.66
CA VAL A 146 -1.39 -0.05 4.39
C VAL A 146 -1.32 1.30 3.70
N ASP A 147 -1.01 1.26 2.42
CA ASP A 147 -1.13 2.39 1.51
C ASP A 147 -2.35 2.22 0.62
N VAL A 148 -3.13 3.29 0.46
CA VAL A 148 -4.31 3.29 -0.41
C VAL A 148 -4.49 4.64 -1.10
N SER A 149 -4.65 4.63 -2.42
CA SER A 149 -4.80 5.87 -3.20
C SER A 149 -6.04 6.66 -2.79
N VAL A 150 -5.94 7.99 -2.78
CA VAL A 150 -7.06 8.89 -2.47
C VAL A 150 -7.82 9.35 -3.71
N ASP A 151 -7.23 9.17 -4.89
CA ASP A 151 -7.68 9.81 -6.13
C ASP A 151 -8.93 9.16 -6.77
N GLY A 152 -9.48 8.11 -6.13
CA GLY A 152 -10.77 7.52 -6.52
C GLY A 152 -11.99 8.42 -6.31
N SER A 153 -11.85 9.52 -5.55
CA SER A 153 -12.97 10.41 -5.20
C SER A 153 -13.06 11.71 -6.02
N GLN A 154 -12.11 12.01 -6.91
CA GLN A 154 -12.15 13.25 -7.72
C GLN A 154 -12.53 12.97 -9.19
N PRO A 155 -13.64 13.51 -9.69
CA PRO A 155 -14.16 13.22 -11.04
C PRO A 155 -13.40 13.91 -12.20
N HIS A 156 -12.34 14.70 -11.93
CA HIS A 156 -11.70 15.57 -12.94
C HIS A 156 -10.23 15.28 -13.26
N GLU A 157 -9.61 14.27 -12.64
CA GLU A 157 -8.25 13.87 -12.99
C GLU A 157 -8.30 12.59 -13.85
N PHE A 158 -7.68 12.62 -15.04
CA PHE A 158 -7.48 11.42 -15.85
C PHE A 158 -6.61 10.45 -15.06
N GLN A 159 -7.25 9.46 -14.45
CA GLN A 159 -6.62 8.47 -13.59
C GLN A 159 -5.78 7.50 -14.43
N SER A 160 -4.45 7.64 -14.39
CA SER A 160 -3.55 6.69 -15.03
C SER A 160 -3.32 5.45 -14.16
N CYS A 161 -3.35 5.58 -12.82
CA CYS A 161 -3.09 4.50 -11.87
C CYS A 161 -3.91 4.68 -10.57
N ARG A 162 -4.33 3.57 -9.95
CA ARG A 162 -4.99 3.53 -8.64
C ARG A 162 -4.29 2.47 -7.79
N MET A 163 -4.01 2.80 -6.53
CA MET A 163 -3.41 1.89 -5.56
C MET A 163 -4.52 1.37 -4.64
N LEU A 164 -4.79 0.07 -4.74
CA LEU A 164 -5.61 -0.69 -3.79
C LEU A 164 -4.78 -0.97 -2.52
N PRO A 165 -5.40 -1.47 -1.42
CA PRO A 165 -4.69 -1.73 -0.17
C PRO A 165 -3.44 -2.60 -0.37
N SER A 166 -2.25 -2.02 -0.14
CA SER A 166 -0.94 -2.66 -0.30
C SER A 166 0.01 -2.36 0.85
#